data_AF-A0AAD9ATH2-F1
#
_entry.id   AF-A0AAD9ATH2-F1
#
_cell.length_a   1.000
_cell.length_b   1.000
_cell.length_c   1.000
_cell.angle_alpha   90.00
_cell.angle_beta   90.00
_cell.angle_gamma   90.00
#
_symmetry.space_group_name_H-M   'P 1'
#
loop_
_entity.id
_entity.type
_entity.pdbx_description
1 polymer ?
#
loop_
_entity_poly.entity_id
_entity_poly.type
_entity_poly.pdbx_seq_one_letter_code
_entity_poly.pdbx_strand_id
1 'polypeptide(L)'
;MSFGDKNWQPWLLDQAEAVPILKYAFDRGINTWDVADTYSNGRSEEIVGAAIREYNIPRSKLVVMSKCFQFVDDERGPIDPANLTSNDGPRVNQVGLSRKHILDAVDRSVERLGTYIDVLQIHRMDRDVPPEEIMKALNDVVESGKVRYIGASSMAAWEFQMLQNVAKQNGWHQFISMQGLYNLLYREEEREVNPYCNAANVGLFPWSPLAAGVLAHPWTDRSDPREQKDPFLQMLFRGVENGADKAIVGRVEELAARKGVAMAQVAQAWLISKGCMPICGLETRERIDQALGALEVKLSEEEVQYLEEMYVPKLPMPF
;
A
#
# COMPACT_ATOMS: atom_id res chain seq x y z
N MET A 1 -0.13 -5.69 -3.05
CA MET A 1 0.02 -6.38 -4.35
C MET A 1 -0.76 -7.68 -4.28
N SER A 2 -1.76 -7.87 -5.15
CA SER A 2 -2.52 -9.13 -5.28
C SER A 2 -2.70 -9.58 -6.74
N PHE A 3 -2.39 -8.71 -7.71
CA PHE A 3 -2.60 -8.94 -9.13
C PHE A 3 -1.28 -8.78 -9.87
N GLY A 4 -0.93 -9.75 -10.73
CA GLY A 4 0.34 -9.77 -11.44
C GLY A 4 0.58 -11.10 -12.16
N ASP A 5 1.85 -11.44 -12.36
CA ASP A 5 2.29 -12.67 -12.97
C ASP A 5 2.64 -13.71 -11.89
N LYS A 6 2.18 -14.95 -12.04
CA LYS A 6 2.46 -16.03 -11.08
C LYS A 6 3.94 -16.44 -11.05
N ASN A 7 4.70 -16.13 -12.10
CA ASN A 7 6.15 -16.29 -12.12
C ASN A 7 6.86 -15.28 -11.20
N TRP A 8 6.21 -14.14 -10.91
CA TRP A 8 6.71 -13.18 -9.93
C TRP A 8 6.50 -13.70 -8.51
N GLN A 9 5.24 -13.98 -8.17
CA GLN A 9 4.88 -14.65 -6.93
C GLN A 9 3.70 -15.59 -7.18
N PRO A 10 3.78 -16.87 -6.73
CA PRO A 10 2.86 -17.92 -7.15
C PRO A 10 1.43 -17.76 -6.62
N TRP A 11 1.22 -16.89 -5.63
CA TRP A 11 -0.09 -16.60 -5.04
C TRP A 11 -0.79 -15.40 -5.68
N LEU A 12 -0.15 -14.70 -6.63
CA LEU A 12 -0.78 -13.61 -7.37
C LEU A 12 -1.86 -14.13 -8.32
N LEU A 13 -2.86 -13.28 -8.57
CA LEU A 13 -3.86 -13.52 -9.60
C LEU A 13 -3.39 -12.93 -10.92
N ASP A 14 -3.47 -13.74 -11.98
CA ASP A 14 -3.21 -13.26 -13.33
C ASP A 14 -4.38 -12.42 -13.87
N GLN A 15 -4.22 -11.84 -15.06
CA GLN A 15 -5.23 -10.93 -15.62
C GLN A 15 -6.61 -11.59 -15.73
N ALA A 16 -6.70 -12.86 -16.12
CA ALA A 16 -7.98 -13.54 -16.32
C ALA A 16 -8.72 -13.75 -14.99
N GLU A 17 -7.98 -13.94 -13.89
CA GLU A 17 -8.52 -14.07 -12.54
C GLU A 17 -8.81 -12.70 -11.90
N ALA A 18 -7.92 -11.72 -12.07
CA ALA A 18 -7.97 -10.44 -11.39
C ALA A 18 -9.05 -9.50 -11.96
N VAL A 19 -9.25 -9.48 -13.28
CA VAL A 19 -10.19 -8.55 -13.94
C VAL A 19 -11.63 -8.74 -13.42
N PRO A 20 -12.20 -9.96 -13.32
CA PRO A 20 -13.51 -10.19 -12.71
C PRO A 20 -13.59 -9.79 -11.22
N ILE A 21 -12.48 -9.90 -10.48
CA ILE A 21 -12.41 -9.52 -9.06
C ILE A 21 -12.43 -8.01 -8.90
N LEU A 22 -11.68 -7.27 -9.72
CA LEU A 22 -11.71 -5.80 -9.78
C LEU A 22 -13.12 -5.28 -10.12
N LYS A 23 -13.81 -5.94 -11.07
CA LYS A 23 -15.19 -5.59 -11.39
C LYS A 23 -16.13 -5.81 -10.22
N TYR A 24 -16.01 -6.94 -9.52
CA TYR A 24 -16.81 -7.21 -8.34
C TYR A 24 -16.55 -6.17 -7.24
N ALA A 25 -15.29 -5.79 -7.00
CA ALA A 25 -14.93 -4.73 -6.06
C ALA A 25 -15.61 -3.40 -6.42
N PHE A 26 -15.55 -3.01 -7.70
CA PHE A 26 -16.22 -1.80 -8.19
C PHE A 26 -17.74 -1.85 -8.01
N ASP A 27 -18.38 -2.97 -8.36
CA ASP A 27 -19.83 -3.16 -8.22
C ASP A 27 -20.30 -3.10 -6.76
N ARG A 28 -19.40 -3.41 -5.83
CA ARG A 28 -19.64 -3.32 -4.39
C ARG A 28 -19.26 -1.97 -3.78
N GLY A 29 -18.85 -1.01 -4.61
CA GLY A 29 -18.54 0.36 -4.20
C GLY A 29 -17.08 0.63 -3.85
N ILE A 30 -16.19 -0.36 -3.97
CA ILE A 30 -14.75 -0.16 -3.78
C ILE A 30 -14.18 0.45 -5.07
N ASN A 31 -13.91 1.75 -5.02
CA ASN A 31 -13.49 2.52 -6.18
C ASN A 31 -12.09 3.15 -6.06
N THR A 32 -11.37 2.93 -4.96
CA THR A 32 -9.97 3.35 -4.81
C THR A 32 -9.06 2.15 -4.97
N TRP A 33 -8.28 2.10 -6.03
CA TRP A 33 -7.41 0.98 -6.38
C TRP A 33 -5.94 1.40 -6.32
N ASP A 34 -5.19 0.69 -5.50
CA ASP A 34 -3.77 0.96 -5.27
C ASP A 34 -2.89 -0.10 -5.94
N VAL A 35 -1.97 0.37 -6.78
CA VAL A 35 -0.93 -0.42 -7.47
C VAL A 35 0.41 0.29 -7.36
N ALA A 36 1.46 -0.19 -8.04
CA ALA A 36 2.73 0.50 -8.23
C ALA A 36 3.32 0.09 -9.58
N ASP A 37 4.18 0.92 -10.15
CA ASP A 37 4.91 0.60 -11.38
C ASP A 37 5.68 -0.73 -11.28
N THR A 38 6.39 -0.95 -10.17
CA THR A 38 7.21 -2.14 -9.95
C THR A 38 6.41 -3.40 -9.64
N TYR A 39 5.11 -3.29 -9.31
CA TYR A 39 4.31 -4.44 -8.91
C TYR A 39 4.14 -5.43 -10.05
N SER A 40 4.73 -6.62 -9.88
CA SER A 40 4.86 -7.61 -10.93
C SER A 40 5.45 -7.02 -12.21
N ASN A 41 6.44 -6.14 -12.08
CA ASN A 41 7.15 -5.50 -13.17
C ASN A 41 6.23 -4.80 -14.19
N GLY A 42 5.37 -3.92 -13.69
CA GLY A 42 4.39 -3.18 -14.49
C GLY A 42 3.10 -3.94 -14.75
N ARG A 43 3.07 -5.27 -14.56
CA ARG A 43 1.90 -6.08 -14.91
C ARG A 43 0.66 -5.73 -14.09
N SER A 44 0.83 -5.30 -12.85
CA SER A 44 -0.30 -4.90 -11.99
C SER A 44 -1.07 -3.70 -12.56
N GLU A 45 -0.36 -2.70 -13.09
CA GLU A 45 -0.97 -1.53 -13.75
C GLU A 45 -1.70 -1.92 -15.05
N GLU A 46 -1.12 -2.85 -15.84
CA GLU A 46 -1.77 -3.35 -17.06
C GLU A 46 -3.07 -4.08 -16.77
N ILE A 47 -3.12 -4.86 -15.69
CA ILE A 47 -4.33 -5.57 -15.25
C ILE A 47 -5.41 -4.57 -14.84
N VAL A 48 -5.06 -3.52 -14.09
CA VAL A 48 -6.00 -2.44 -13.74
C VAL A 48 -6.51 -1.75 -15.01
N GLY A 49 -5.62 -1.38 -15.94
CA GLY A 49 -6.00 -0.79 -17.21
C GLY A 49 -6.92 -1.69 -18.05
N ALA A 50 -6.65 -3.00 -18.06
CA ALA A 50 -7.49 -3.99 -18.72
C ALA A 50 -8.90 -4.06 -18.10
N ALA A 51 -9.01 -4.08 -16.77
CA ALA A 51 -10.31 -4.11 -16.09
C ALA A 51 -11.17 -2.88 -16.39
N ILE A 52 -10.54 -1.68 -16.41
CA ILE A 52 -11.23 -0.43 -16.76
C ILE A 52 -11.80 -0.51 -18.18
N ARG A 53 -10.98 -0.95 -19.15
CA ARG A 53 -11.39 -1.05 -20.56
C ARG A 53 -12.42 -2.13 -20.80
N GLU A 54 -12.20 -3.33 -20.29
CA GLU A 54 -13.05 -4.51 -20.51
C GLU A 54 -14.48 -4.29 -20.01
N TYR A 55 -14.64 -3.69 -18.83
CA TYR A 55 -15.95 -3.42 -18.25
C TYR A 55 -16.46 -1.99 -18.48
N ASN A 56 -15.76 -1.20 -19.30
CA ASN A 56 -16.09 0.20 -19.58
C ASN A 56 -16.37 1.00 -18.29
N ILE A 57 -15.51 0.84 -17.28
CA ILE A 57 -15.66 1.47 -15.98
C ILE A 57 -15.49 2.99 -16.17
N PRO A 58 -16.48 3.82 -15.81
CA PRO A 58 -16.36 5.26 -15.97
C PRO A 58 -15.20 5.79 -15.14
N ARG A 59 -14.20 6.40 -15.79
CA ARG A 59 -12.98 6.88 -15.13
C ARG A 59 -13.27 7.89 -14.01
N SER A 60 -14.34 8.67 -14.14
CA SER A 60 -14.82 9.62 -13.12
C SER A 60 -15.38 8.98 -11.85
N LYS A 61 -15.62 7.66 -11.84
CA LYS A 61 -16.10 6.91 -10.67
C LYS A 61 -14.99 6.16 -9.95
N LEU A 62 -13.76 6.23 -10.46
CA LEU A 62 -12.62 5.45 -9.97
C LEU A 62 -11.50 6.38 -9.51
N VAL A 63 -10.79 5.98 -8.46
CA VAL A 63 -9.55 6.57 -7.99
C VAL A 63 -8.43 5.54 -8.16
N VAL A 64 -7.49 5.77 -9.07
CA VAL A 64 -6.33 4.91 -9.29
C VAL A 64 -5.10 5.56 -8.67
N MET A 65 -4.51 4.86 -7.71
CA MET A 65 -3.25 5.23 -7.07
C MET A 65 -2.14 4.32 -7.63
N SER A 66 -1.04 4.93 -8.06
CA SER A 66 0.17 4.19 -8.41
C SER A 66 1.37 4.80 -7.70
N LYS A 67 2.55 4.17 -7.85
CA LYS A 67 3.78 4.60 -7.19
C LYS A 67 4.93 4.53 -8.15
N CYS A 68 5.95 5.36 -7.90
CA CYS A 68 7.25 5.25 -8.51
C CYS A 68 8.35 5.26 -7.43
N PHE A 69 9.37 4.42 -7.62
CA PHE A 69 10.66 4.48 -6.93
C PHE A 69 11.57 3.37 -7.47
N GLN A 70 11.13 2.12 -7.38
CA GLN A 70 11.86 0.96 -7.88
C GLN A 70 11.86 0.94 -9.41
N PHE A 71 12.73 0.13 -10.01
CA PHE A 71 12.75 -0.04 -11.45
C PHE A 71 11.62 -0.95 -11.94
N VAL A 72 11.41 -0.89 -13.25
CA VAL A 72 10.62 -1.85 -14.04
C VAL A 72 11.51 -2.32 -15.17
N ASP A 73 11.92 -3.58 -15.17
CA ASP A 73 12.81 -4.15 -16.20
C ASP A 73 12.04 -4.35 -17.52
N ASP A 74 12.68 -4.13 -18.67
CA ASP A 74 12.02 -4.37 -19.96
C ASP A 74 11.79 -5.87 -20.23
N GLU A 75 12.62 -6.74 -19.67
CA GLU A 75 12.57 -8.19 -19.87
C GLU A 75 11.41 -8.89 -19.13
N ARG A 76 10.79 -8.21 -18.15
CA ARG A 76 9.61 -8.70 -17.38
C ARG A 76 9.74 -10.10 -16.79
N GLY A 77 10.96 -10.50 -16.45
CA GLY A 77 11.25 -11.75 -15.76
C GLY A 77 10.94 -11.72 -14.25
N PRO A 78 11.14 -12.84 -13.54
CA PRO A 78 11.06 -12.87 -12.09
C PRO A 78 12.12 -11.93 -11.50
N ILE A 79 11.75 -11.11 -10.53
CA ILE A 79 12.70 -10.22 -9.84
C ILE A 79 12.98 -10.74 -8.44
N ASP A 80 14.26 -10.71 -8.07
CA ASP A 80 14.71 -10.88 -6.69
C ASP A 80 14.31 -9.65 -5.86
N PRO A 81 13.46 -9.79 -4.83
CA PRO A 81 13.10 -8.71 -3.93
C PRO A 81 14.29 -7.92 -3.37
N ALA A 82 15.44 -8.57 -3.15
CA ALA A 82 16.64 -7.92 -2.62
C ALA A 82 17.25 -6.91 -3.59
N ASN A 83 16.95 -7.05 -4.89
CA ASN A 83 17.54 -6.22 -5.93
C ASN A 83 16.60 -5.13 -6.43
N LEU A 84 15.36 -5.00 -5.92
CA LEU A 84 14.34 -4.05 -6.40
C LEU A 84 14.78 -2.57 -6.41
N THR A 85 15.86 -2.24 -5.71
CA THR A 85 16.44 -0.89 -5.66
C THR A 85 17.84 -0.81 -6.27
N SER A 86 18.30 -1.81 -7.02
CA SER A 86 19.57 -1.75 -7.76
C SER A 86 19.48 -0.72 -8.89
N ASN A 87 20.41 0.24 -8.87
CA ASN A 87 20.45 1.40 -9.76
C ASN A 87 21.77 1.44 -10.56
N ASP A 88 22.19 0.29 -11.07
CA ASP A 88 23.47 0.08 -11.73
C ASP A 88 23.31 -0.73 -13.03
N GLY A 89 24.37 -0.74 -13.85
CA GLY A 89 24.39 -1.46 -15.12
C GLY A 89 23.20 -1.10 -16.02
N PRO A 90 22.39 -2.08 -16.48
CA PRO A 90 21.22 -1.81 -17.34
C PRO A 90 20.11 -1.01 -16.64
N ARG A 91 20.12 -0.93 -15.29
CA ARG A 91 19.09 -0.25 -14.49
C ARG A 91 19.47 1.17 -14.08
N VAL A 92 20.59 1.69 -14.59
CA VAL A 92 21.05 3.05 -14.25
C VAL A 92 19.98 4.09 -14.57
N ASN A 93 19.69 4.96 -13.59
CA ASN A 93 18.63 5.98 -13.63
C ASN A 93 17.21 5.44 -13.69
N GLN A 94 16.99 4.17 -13.33
CA GLN A 94 15.65 3.56 -13.28
C GLN A 94 15.14 3.36 -11.85
N VAL A 95 15.86 3.86 -10.85
CA VAL A 95 15.47 3.82 -9.43
C VAL A 95 15.60 5.19 -8.79
N GLY A 96 14.77 5.46 -7.78
CA GLY A 96 14.81 6.66 -6.95
C GLY A 96 13.75 7.70 -7.33
N LEU A 97 14.00 8.95 -6.94
CA LEU A 97 13.11 10.09 -7.17
C LEU A 97 13.80 11.22 -7.92
N SER A 98 14.83 10.90 -8.71
CA SER A 98 15.41 11.87 -9.64
C SER A 98 14.34 12.37 -10.61
N ARG A 99 14.48 13.61 -11.07
CA ARG A 99 13.55 14.17 -12.06
C ARG A 99 13.43 13.27 -13.29
N LYS A 100 14.55 12.71 -13.74
CA LYS A 100 14.58 11.81 -14.89
C LYS A 100 13.67 10.60 -14.67
N HIS A 101 13.87 9.89 -13.55
CA HIS A 101 13.11 8.68 -13.28
C HIS A 101 11.63 8.98 -13.03
N ILE A 102 11.28 10.03 -12.28
CA ILE A 102 9.87 10.39 -12.04
C ILE A 102 9.12 10.61 -13.35
N LEU A 103 9.69 11.38 -14.28
CA LEU A 103 9.06 11.64 -15.58
C LEU A 103 8.93 10.35 -16.41
N ASP A 104 10.00 9.57 -16.51
CA ASP A 104 10.02 8.32 -17.29
C ASP A 104 9.09 7.24 -16.69
N ALA A 105 8.98 7.17 -15.35
CA ALA A 105 8.11 6.23 -14.65
C ALA A 105 6.63 6.58 -14.85
N VAL A 106 6.26 7.86 -14.68
CA VAL A 106 4.87 8.32 -14.85
C VAL A 106 4.39 8.10 -16.27
N ASP A 107 5.23 8.38 -17.27
CA ASP A 107 4.87 8.20 -18.68
C ASP A 107 4.55 6.73 -18.99
N ARG A 108 5.40 5.82 -18.51
CA ARG A 108 5.21 4.38 -18.67
C ARG A 108 4.03 3.85 -17.86
N SER A 109 3.78 4.36 -16.66
CA SER A 109 2.62 3.99 -15.85
C SER A 109 1.31 4.41 -16.51
N VAL A 110 1.23 5.63 -17.04
CA VAL A 110 0.05 6.12 -17.79
C VAL A 110 -0.19 5.28 -19.04
N GLU A 111 0.88 4.88 -19.74
CA GLU A 111 0.78 3.97 -20.88
C GLU A 111 0.20 2.60 -20.48
N ARG A 112 0.75 1.95 -19.44
CA ARG A 112 0.28 0.64 -18.96
C ARG A 112 -1.16 0.68 -18.47
N LEU A 113 -1.53 1.72 -17.71
CA LEU A 113 -2.90 1.95 -17.27
C LEU A 113 -3.83 2.28 -18.44
N GLY A 114 -3.31 2.91 -19.50
CA GLY A 114 -4.10 3.48 -20.59
C GLY A 114 -4.96 4.68 -20.16
N THR A 115 -4.60 5.33 -19.05
CA THR A 115 -5.30 6.50 -18.49
C THR A 115 -4.40 7.23 -17.48
N TYR A 116 -4.84 8.40 -17.02
CA TYR A 116 -4.14 9.21 -16.02
C TYR A 116 -4.18 8.56 -14.62
N ILE A 117 -3.23 8.95 -13.76
CA ILE A 117 -3.15 8.54 -12.35
C ILE A 117 -3.88 9.56 -11.48
N ASP A 118 -4.74 9.15 -10.55
CA ASP A 118 -5.34 10.11 -9.60
C ASP A 118 -4.33 10.51 -8.55
N VAL A 119 -3.67 9.54 -7.90
CA VAL A 119 -2.67 9.82 -6.87
C VAL A 119 -1.36 9.09 -7.19
N LEU A 120 -0.30 9.84 -7.49
CA LEU A 120 1.04 9.28 -7.58
C LEU A 120 1.68 9.31 -6.19
N GLN A 121 2.00 8.14 -5.64
CA GLN A 121 2.80 8.01 -4.44
C GLN A 121 4.28 7.99 -4.79
N ILE A 122 5.11 8.71 -4.04
CA ILE A 122 6.53 8.30 -3.95
C ILE A 122 6.60 7.04 -3.11
N HIS A 123 7.11 5.94 -3.69
CA HIS A 123 7.02 4.63 -3.03
C HIS A 123 7.96 4.55 -1.81
N ARG A 124 9.06 5.29 -1.82
CA ARG A 124 10.02 5.47 -0.72
C ARG A 124 10.62 6.86 -0.78
N MET A 125 11.19 7.33 0.32
CA MET A 125 12.03 8.54 0.31
C MET A 125 13.37 8.26 -0.37
N ASP A 126 13.76 9.12 -1.31
CA ASP A 126 15.09 9.11 -1.90
C ASP A 126 15.96 10.16 -1.20
N ARG A 127 16.98 9.69 -0.47
CA ARG A 127 17.86 10.55 0.34
C ARG A 127 19.06 11.07 -0.48
N ASP A 128 19.24 10.58 -1.70
CA ASP A 128 20.32 10.99 -2.60
C ASP A 128 19.88 12.12 -3.54
N VAL A 129 18.59 12.40 -3.64
CA VAL A 129 18.02 13.45 -4.51
C VAL A 129 17.61 14.66 -3.68
N PRO A 130 17.99 15.89 -4.08
CA PRO A 130 17.57 17.10 -3.38
C PRO A 130 16.04 17.22 -3.28
N PRO A 131 15.49 17.58 -2.11
CA PRO A 131 14.05 17.75 -1.89
C PRO A 131 13.36 18.66 -2.92
N GLU A 132 14.01 19.73 -3.35
CA GLU A 132 13.52 20.66 -4.37
C GLU A 132 13.40 20.01 -5.74
N GLU A 133 14.33 19.12 -6.11
CA GLU A 133 14.25 18.37 -7.37
C GLU A 133 13.07 17.40 -7.35
N ILE A 134 12.93 16.63 -6.26
CA ILE A 134 11.83 15.69 -6.06
C ILE A 134 10.49 16.43 -6.20
N MET A 135 10.29 17.49 -5.42
CA MET A 135 9.02 18.22 -5.41
C MET A 135 8.76 18.96 -6.71
N LYS A 136 9.78 19.49 -7.39
CA LYS A 136 9.59 20.10 -8.71
C LYS A 136 9.17 19.08 -9.76
N ALA A 137 9.77 17.89 -9.76
CA ALA A 137 9.42 16.82 -10.69
C ALA A 137 7.98 16.32 -10.45
N LEU A 138 7.61 16.11 -9.19
CA LEU A 138 6.24 15.76 -8.79
C LEU A 138 5.23 16.83 -9.17
N ASN A 139 5.57 18.11 -8.99
CA ASN A 139 4.72 19.21 -9.44
C ASN A 139 4.51 19.16 -10.95
N ASP A 140 5.56 18.94 -11.73
CA ASP A 140 5.49 18.94 -13.20
C ASP A 140 4.63 17.81 -13.76
N VAL A 141 4.64 16.63 -13.13
CA VAL A 141 3.74 15.53 -13.57
C VAL A 141 2.27 15.83 -13.26
N VAL A 142 1.98 16.58 -12.20
CA VAL A 142 0.63 17.10 -11.92
C VAL A 142 0.23 18.15 -12.97
N GLU A 143 1.08 19.16 -13.19
CA GLU A 143 0.83 20.22 -14.17
C GLU A 143 0.69 19.69 -15.60
N SER A 144 1.33 18.57 -15.94
CA SER A 144 1.18 17.91 -17.23
C SER A 144 -0.20 17.29 -17.47
N GLY A 145 -1.01 17.12 -16.42
CA GLY A 145 -2.29 16.43 -16.47
C GLY A 145 -2.18 14.90 -16.57
N LYS A 146 -0.99 14.31 -16.40
CA LYS A 146 -0.78 12.86 -16.27
C LYS A 146 -1.14 12.33 -14.88
N VAL A 147 -0.99 13.18 -13.86
CA VAL A 147 -1.31 12.92 -12.46
C VAL A 147 -2.34 13.97 -11.98
N ARG A 148 -3.21 13.65 -11.00
CA ARG A 148 -4.12 14.64 -10.39
C ARG A 148 -3.61 15.16 -9.04
N TYR A 149 -3.08 14.26 -8.23
CA TYR A 149 -2.57 14.52 -6.89
C TYR A 149 -1.33 13.69 -6.61
N ILE A 150 -0.58 14.07 -5.57
CA ILE A 150 0.58 13.32 -5.12
C ILE A 150 0.40 12.88 -3.67
N GLY A 151 1.03 11.79 -3.29
CA GLY A 151 1.21 11.40 -1.91
C GLY A 151 2.55 10.70 -1.69
N ALA A 152 2.73 10.14 -0.51
CA ALA A 152 3.98 9.54 -0.07
C ALA A 152 3.75 8.16 0.55
N SER A 153 4.78 7.34 0.57
CA SER A 153 4.80 6.07 1.29
C SER A 153 6.12 5.93 2.05
N SER A 154 6.00 5.52 3.31
CA SER A 154 7.09 5.14 4.22
C SER A 154 8.31 6.08 4.22
N MET A 155 8.33 7.03 5.15
CA MET A 155 9.47 7.92 5.44
C MET A 155 9.36 8.50 6.84
N ALA A 156 10.40 9.14 7.34
CA ALA A 156 10.33 9.82 8.62
C ALA A 156 9.43 11.07 8.55
N ALA A 157 8.76 11.41 9.66
CA ALA A 157 7.87 12.57 9.71
C ALA A 157 8.57 13.90 9.34
N TRP A 158 9.84 14.06 9.73
CA TRP A 158 10.62 15.26 9.39
C TRP A 158 10.96 15.33 7.89
N GLU A 159 11.17 14.20 7.22
CA GLU A 159 11.39 14.14 5.77
C GLU A 159 10.11 14.54 5.04
N PHE A 160 8.98 14.00 5.48
CA PHE A 160 7.68 14.33 4.92
C PHE A 160 7.33 15.82 5.11
N GLN A 161 7.56 16.36 6.31
CA GLN A 161 7.35 17.77 6.60
C GLN A 161 8.28 18.67 5.77
N MET A 162 9.53 18.27 5.59
CA MET A 162 10.49 19.00 4.77
C MET A 162 9.99 19.13 3.33
N LEU A 163 9.53 18.03 2.73
CA LEU A 163 8.97 18.05 1.37
C LEU A 163 7.66 18.87 1.28
N GLN A 164 6.78 18.75 2.27
CA GLN A 164 5.57 19.59 2.36
C GLN A 164 5.93 21.09 2.41
N ASN A 165 6.97 21.45 3.16
CA ASN A 165 7.45 22.82 3.26
C ASN A 165 8.08 23.30 1.95
N VAL A 166 8.90 22.48 1.28
CA VAL A 166 9.47 22.80 -0.05
C VAL A 166 8.36 23.12 -1.05
N ALA A 167 7.32 22.28 -1.14
CA ALA A 167 6.19 22.54 -2.02
C ALA A 167 5.49 23.87 -1.67
N LYS A 168 5.18 24.07 -0.38
CA LYS A 168 4.52 25.29 0.10
C LYS A 168 5.32 26.57 -0.23
N GLN A 169 6.64 26.56 -0.03
CA GLN A 169 7.49 27.73 -0.29
C GLN A 169 7.57 28.10 -1.78
N ASN A 170 7.43 27.11 -2.66
CA ASN A 170 7.50 27.32 -4.11
C ASN A 170 6.12 27.41 -4.79
N GLY A 171 5.03 27.33 -4.02
CA GLY A 171 3.67 27.32 -4.55
C GLY A 171 3.35 26.06 -5.38
N TRP A 172 4.00 24.94 -5.08
CA TRP A 172 3.78 23.65 -5.74
C TRP A 172 2.73 22.81 -5.01
N HIS A 173 2.24 21.77 -5.70
CA HIS A 173 1.32 20.79 -5.13
C HIS A 173 1.96 20.09 -3.92
N GLN A 174 1.19 19.98 -2.84
CA GLN A 174 1.56 19.26 -1.62
C GLN A 174 1.01 17.82 -1.65
N PHE A 175 1.60 16.95 -0.85
CA PHE A 175 1.11 15.60 -0.65
C PHE A 175 -0.23 15.60 0.09
N ILE A 176 -1.18 14.81 -0.43
CA ILE A 176 -2.53 14.66 0.13
C ILE A 176 -2.73 13.34 0.88
N SER A 177 -1.81 12.38 0.73
CA SER A 177 -1.90 11.07 1.37
C SER A 177 -0.55 10.53 1.82
N MET A 178 -0.57 9.71 2.87
CA MET A 178 0.56 8.94 3.38
C MET A 178 0.20 7.45 3.49
N GLN A 179 1.04 6.59 2.91
CA GLN A 179 0.96 5.13 3.03
C GLN A 179 2.09 4.61 3.93
N GLY A 180 1.83 4.54 5.23
CA GLY A 180 2.72 3.94 6.23
C GLY A 180 2.45 2.46 6.48
N LEU A 181 3.43 1.76 7.05
CA LEU A 181 3.20 0.40 7.57
C LEU A 181 2.42 0.56 8.87
N TYR A 182 1.15 0.18 8.90
CA TYR A 182 0.37 0.34 10.12
C TYR A 182 -0.68 -0.76 10.27
N ASN A 183 -0.58 -1.50 11.37
CA ASN A 183 -1.50 -2.57 11.77
C ASN A 183 -1.27 -2.89 13.25
N LEU A 184 -2.07 -3.81 13.82
CA LEU A 184 -1.95 -4.18 15.24
C LEU A 184 -0.58 -4.74 15.63
N LEU A 185 0.18 -5.30 14.67
CA LEU A 185 1.53 -5.81 14.89
C LEU A 185 2.61 -4.77 14.63
N TYR A 186 2.31 -3.62 14.05
CA TYR A 186 3.30 -2.58 13.78
C TYR A 186 2.67 -1.20 13.88
N ARG A 187 3.02 -0.45 14.93
CA ARG A 187 2.37 0.81 15.34
C ARG A 187 3.33 1.98 15.46
N GLU A 188 4.54 1.88 14.88
CA GLU A 188 5.53 2.95 15.00
C GLU A 188 5.10 4.27 14.33
N GLU A 189 4.21 4.20 13.34
CA GLU A 189 3.59 5.38 12.69
C GLU A 189 2.79 6.27 13.66
N GLU A 190 2.32 5.72 14.79
CA GLU A 190 1.59 6.49 15.82
C GLU A 190 2.46 7.53 16.54
N ARG A 191 3.79 7.41 16.48
CA ARG A 191 4.69 8.32 17.19
C ARG A 191 4.65 9.73 16.64
N GLU A 192 4.78 9.87 15.32
CA GLU A 192 5.02 11.18 14.68
C GLU A 192 4.30 11.32 13.33
N VAL A 193 4.36 10.31 12.45
CA VAL A 193 3.82 10.40 11.08
C VAL A 193 2.30 10.52 11.08
N ASN A 194 1.58 9.66 11.80
CA ASN A 194 0.13 9.72 11.89
C ASN A 194 -0.35 11.02 12.57
N PRO A 195 0.19 11.44 13.73
CA PRO A 195 -0.12 12.75 14.31
C PRO A 195 0.13 13.92 13.36
N TYR A 196 1.25 13.94 12.65
CA TYR A 196 1.56 14.98 11.68
C TYR A 196 0.55 14.99 10.52
N CYS A 197 0.22 13.81 9.96
CA CYS A 197 -0.74 13.71 8.86
C CYS A 197 -2.11 14.24 9.29
N ASN A 198 -2.58 13.91 10.49
CA ASN A 198 -3.82 14.44 11.05
C ASN A 198 -3.77 15.96 11.20
N ALA A 199 -2.67 16.52 11.72
CA ALA A 199 -2.50 17.96 11.88
C ALA A 199 -2.39 18.71 10.53
N ALA A 200 -1.84 18.07 9.51
CA ALA A 200 -1.63 18.62 8.17
C ALA A 200 -2.78 18.31 7.18
N ASN A 201 -3.85 17.65 7.64
CA ASN A 201 -4.98 17.19 6.82
C ASN A 201 -4.54 16.30 5.63
N VAL A 202 -3.63 15.37 5.90
CA VAL A 202 -3.13 14.35 4.97
C VAL A 202 -3.83 13.03 5.28
N GLY A 203 -4.44 12.40 4.26
CA GLY A 203 -5.14 11.13 4.41
C GLY A 203 -4.20 9.97 4.70
N LEU A 204 -4.59 9.06 5.60
CA LEU A 204 -3.82 7.88 5.98
C LEU A 204 -4.32 6.64 5.24
N PHE A 205 -3.45 6.00 4.46
CA PHE A 205 -3.73 4.79 3.69
C PHE A 205 -2.76 3.65 4.07
N PRO A 206 -2.88 3.05 5.28
CA PRO A 206 -1.99 1.99 5.72
C PRO A 206 -1.88 0.83 4.73
N TRP A 207 -0.64 0.41 4.46
CA TRP A 207 -0.39 -0.85 3.74
C TRP A 207 -0.17 -2.00 4.74
N SER A 208 -0.39 -3.22 4.27
CA SER A 208 -0.39 -4.45 5.09
C SER A 208 -1.29 -4.37 6.34
N PRO A 209 -2.58 -4.01 6.20
CA PRO A 209 -3.49 -3.89 7.35
C PRO A 209 -3.68 -5.20 8.12
N LEU A 210 -3.48 -6.34 7.45
CA LEU A 210 -3.58 -7.67 8.03
C LEU A 210 -2.22 -8.32 8.31
N ALA A 211 -1.13 -7.54 8.30
CA ALA A 211 0.24 -8.05 8.44
C ALA A 211 0.54 -9.23 7.50
N ALA A 212 0.26 -9.02 6.20
CA ALA A 212 0.36 -10.03 5.14
C ALA A 212 -0.48 -11.31 5.35
N GLY A 213 -1.47 -11.30 6.25
CA GLY A 213 -2.36 -12.43 6.54
C GLY A 213 -2.27 -12.90 7.99
N VAL A 214 -1.21 -12.53 8.73
CA VAL A 214 -1.00 -12.96 10.12
C VAL A 214 -2.17 -12.57 11.04
N LEU A 215 -2.80 -11.41 10.82
CA LEU A 215 -3.95 -10.95 11.60
C LEU A 215 -5.30 -11.51 11.13
N ALA A 216 -5.32 -12.34 10.08
CA ALA A 216 -6.53 -12.95 9.53
C ALA A 216 -6.77 -14.39 10.03
N HIS A 217 -5.79 -14.99 10.71
CA HIS A 217 -5.81 -16.39 11.12
C HIS A 217 -5.30 -16.57 12.56
N PRO A 218 -5.72 -17.65 13.26
CA PRO A 218 -5.14 -18.01 14.56
C PRO A 218 -3.63 -18.11 14.50
N TRP A 219 -2.93 -17.77 15.58
CA TRP A 219 -1.46 -17.71 15.58
C TRP A 219 -0.79 -19.02 15.17
N THR A 220 -1.42 -20.19 15.30
CA THR A 220 -0.83 -21.48 14.91
C THR A 220 -1.16 -21.93 13.50
N ASP A 221 -2.11 -21.26 12.82
CA ASP A 221 -2.49 -21.62 11.45
C ASP A 221 -1.44 -21.11 10.45
N ARG A 222 -0.91 -22.03 9.66
CA ARG A 222 0.09 -21.77 8.60
C ARG A 222 -0.34 -22.35 7.24
N SER A 223 -1.63 -22.60 7.07
CA SER A 223 -2.16 -23.31 5.90
C SER A 223 -2.24 -22.44 4.65
N ASP A 224 -2.32 -21.11 4.79
CA ASP A 224 -2.42 -20.20 3.64
C ASP A 224 -1.15 -20.26 2.76
N PRO A 225 -1.28 -20.40 1.42
CA PRO A 225 -0.14 -20.44 0.51
C PRO A 225 0.80 -19.23 0.61
N ARG A 226 0.26 -18.04 0.93
CA ARG A 226 1.04 -16.82 1.11
C ARG A 226 1.90 -16.88 2.37
N GLU A 227 1.37 -17.41 3.48
CA GLU A 227 2.13 -17.62 4.73
C GLU A 227 3.40 -18.45 4.48
N GLN A 228 3.32 -19.44 3.59
CA GLN A 228 4.41 -20.37 3.28
C GLN A 228 5.43 -19.83 2.27
N LYS A 229 5.02 -18.91 1.38
CA LYS A 229 5.79 -18.56 0.17
C LYS A 229 6.11 -17.08 0.03
N ASP A 230 5.53 -16.19 0.84
CA ASP A 230 5.79 -14.74 0.78
C ASP A 230 7.05 -14.38 1.59
N PRO A 231 8.18 -14.05 0.94
CA PRO A 231 9.41 -13.67 1.63
C PRO A 231 9.24 -12.37 2.42
N PHE A 232 8.36 -11.46 2.02
CA PHE A 232 8.12 -10.21 2.73
C PHE A 232 7.37 -10.45 4.04
N LEU A 233 6.44 -11.40 4.06
CA LEU A 233 5.75 -11.82 5.29
C LEU A 233 6.77 -12.35 6.32
N GLN A 234 7.69 -13.21 5.85
CA GLN A 234 8.77 -13.72 6.70
C GLN A 234 9.66 -12.58 7.18
N MET A 235 10.11 -11.70 6.30
CA MET A 235 10.96 -10.57 6.69
C MET A 235 10.30 -9.61 7.69
N LEU A 236 9.01 -9.30 7.53
CA LEU A 236 8.34 -8.23 8.28
C LEU A 236 7.66 -8.70 9.57
N PHE A 237 7.12 -9.93 9.62
CA PHE A 237 6.24 -10.36 10.71
C PHE A 237 6.58 -11.72 11.33
N ARG A 238 7.26 -12.63 10.60
CA ARG A 238 7.53 -14.01 11.08
C ARG A 238 9.00 -14.34 11.30
N GLY A 239 9.93 -13.50 10.85
CA GLY A 239 11.36 -13.75 10.90
C GLY A 239 11.93 -13.79 12.32
N VAL A 240 11.21 -13.19 13.27
CA VAL A 240 11.47 -13.33 14.71
C VAL A 240 10.13 -13.56 15.40
N GLU A 241 9.91 -14.74 15.97
CA GLU A 241 8.71 -14.98 16.76
C GLU A 241 8.72 -14.11 18.02
N ASN A 242 7.69 -13.27 18.16
CA ASN A 242 7.54 -12.34 19.26
C ASN A 242 6.34 -12.76 20.13
N GLY A 243 6.56 -12.91 21.44
CA GLY A 243 5.49 -13.22 22.39
C GLY A 243 4.38 -12.17 22.41
N ALA A 244 4.72 -10.90 22.17
CA ALA A 244 3.74 -9.83 22.05
C ALA A 244 2.86 -9.99 20.80
N ASP A 245 3.44 -10.28 19.63
CA ASP A 245 2.69 -10.46 18.39
C ASP A 245 1.73 -11.65 18.50
N LYS A 246 2.18 -12.75 19.12
CA LYS A 246 1.32 -13.90 19.44
C LYS A 246 0.15 -13.52 20.34
N ALA A 247 0.40 -12.75 21.39
CA ALA A 247 -0.65 -12.30 22.29
C ALA A 247 -1.68 -11.41 21.57
N ILE A 248 -1.21 -10.47 20.74
CA ILE A 248 -2.07 -9.56 19.95
C ILE A 248 -2.95 -10.36 18.98
N VAL A 249 -2.39 -11.30 18.22
CA VAL A 249 -3.18 -12.16 17.32
C VAL A 249 -4.23 -12.96 18.11
N GLY A 250 -3.88 -13.48 19.30
CA GLY A 250 -4.83 -14.15 20.19
C GLY A 250 -5.97 -13.23 20.66
N ARG A 251 -5.69 -11.95 20.94
CA ARG A 251 -6.73 -10.96 21.29
C ARG A 251 -7.66 -10.65 20.12
N VAL A 252 -7.12 -10.59 18.90
CA VAL A 252 -7.93 -10.44 17.67
C VAL A 252 -8.84 -11.65 17.49
N GLU A 253 -8.31 -12.87 17.66
CA GLU A 253 -9.07 -14.12 17.58
C GLU A 253 -10.21 -14.16 18.60
N GLU A 254 -9.91 -13.85 19.86
CA GLU A 254 -10.90 -13.82 20.94
C GLU A 254 -12.01 -12.80 20.68
N LEU A 255 -11.66 -11.59 20.25
CA LEU A 255 -12.64 -10.54 19.98
C LEU A 255 -13.49 -10.85 18.74
N ALA A 256 -12.88 -11.42 17.71
CA ALA A 256 -13.59 -11.88 16.52
C ALA A 256 -14.64 -12.94 16.86
N ALA A 257 -14.27 -13.93 17.68
CA ALA A 257 -15.19 -14.95 18.17
C ALA A 257 -16.35 -14.36 18.99
N ARG A 258 -16.06 -13.44 19.92
CA ARG A 258 -17.09 -12.76 20.74
C ARG A 258 -18.10 -11.97 19.89
N LYS A 259 -17.63 -11.32 18.82
CA LYS A 259 -18.47 -10.53 17.91
C LYS A 259 -19.11 -11.33 16.77
N GLY A 260 -18.71 -12.58 16.56
CA GLY A 260 -19.20 -13.42 15.46
C GLY A 260 -18.77 -12.92 14.07
N VAL A 261 -17.57 -12.35 13.97
CA VAL A 261 -17.01 -11.80 12.71
C VAL A 261 -15.63 -12.42 12.43
N ALA A 262 -15.10 -12.23 11.22
CA ALA A 262 -13.76 -12.71 10.88
C ALA A 262 -12.67 -11.88 11.58
N MET A 263 -11.53 -12.50 11.90
CA MET A 263 -10.35 -11.81 12.47
C MET A 263 -9.90 -10.63 11.60
N ALA A 264 -9.92 -10.82 10.27
CA ALA A 264 -9.61 -9.78 9.30
C ALA A 264 -10.52 -8.54 9.44
N GLN A 265 -11.80 -8.73 9.78
CA GLN A 265 -12.73 -7.62 10.01
C GLN A 265 -12.37 -6.84 11.27
N VAL A 266 -12.00 -7.52 12.35
CA VAL A 266 -11.56 -6.86 13.60
C VAL A 266 -10.31 -6.02 13.37
N ALA A 267 -9.29 -6.59 12.72
CA ALA A 267 -8.03 -5.88 12.44
C ALA A 267 -8.22 -4.65 11.52
N GLN A 268 -9.06 -4.77 10.49
CA GLN A 268 -9.37 -3.65 9.60
C GLN A 268 -10.25 -2.59 10.29
N ALA A 269 -11.25 -3.00 11.08
CA ALA A 269 -12.09 -2.10 11.85
C ALA A 269 -11.29 -1.30 12.88
N TRP A 270 -10.26 -1.90 13.46
CA TRP A 270 -9.31 -1.18 14.31
C TRP A 270 -8.61 -0.07 13.52
N LEU A 271 -8.05 -0.32 12.33
CA LEU A 271 -7.44 0.76 11.52
C LEU A 271 -8.45 1.85 11.16
N ILE A 272 -9.67 1.48 10.81
CA ILE A 272 -10.75 2.43 10.50
C ILE A 272 -11.08 3.29 11.73
N SER A 273 -11.10 2.72 12.94
CA SER A 273 -11.34 3.49 14.18
C SER A 273 -10.21 4.48 14.49
N LYS A 274 -9.00 4.26 13.97
CA LYS A 274 -7.87 5.21 14.02
C LYS A 274 -7.95 6.30 12.93
N GLY A 275 -9.03 6.36 12.15
CA GLY A 275 -9.23 7.34 11.07
C GLY A 275 -8.52 7.01 9.77
N CYS A 276 -8.06 5.76 9.60
CA CYS A 276 -7.33 5.32 8.41
C CYS A 276 -8.25 4.70 7.35
N MET A 277 -7.78 4.69 6.09
CA MET A 277 -8.38 3.97 4.97
C MET A 277 -7.43 2.84 4.51
N PRO A 278 -7.49 1.65 5.14
CA PRO A 278 -6.51 0.59 4.91
C PRO A 278 -6.55 0.02 3.48
N ILE A 279 -5.37 -0.29 2.93
CA ILE A 279 -5.24 -0.93 1.60
C ILE A 279 -5.40 -2.44 1.76
N CYS A 280 -6.58 -2.95 1.43
CA CYS A 280 -6.93 -4.36 1.58
C CYS A 280 -6.52 -5.19 0.35
N GLY A 281 -5.99 -6.39 0.59
CA GLY A 281 -5.73 -7.38 -0.48
C GLY A 281 -7.00 -8.11 -0.88
N LEU A 282 -7.46 -7.90 -2.11
CA LEU A 282 -8.76 -8.36 -2.59
C LEU A 282 -8.59 -9.50 -3.62
N GLU A 283 -8.21 -10.68 -3.15
CA GLU A 283 -7.95 -11.84 -4.03
C GLU A 283 -9.21 -12.65 -4.34
N THR A 284 -10.22 -12.58 -3.49
CA THR A 284 -11.48 -13.31 -3.71
C THR A 284 -12.68 -12.43 -3.40
N ARG A 285 -13.87 -12.85 -3.87
CA ARG A 285 -15.12 -12.15 -3.58
C ARG A 285 -15.42 -12.16 -2.07
N GLU A 286 -15.11 -13.26 -1.41
CA GLU A 286 -15.28 -13.42 0.04
C GLU A 286 -14.39 -12.44 0.80
N ARG A 287 -13.14 -12.22 0.35
CA ARG A 287 -12.25 -11.23 0.96
C ARG A 287 -12.75 -9.79 0.73
N ILE A 288 -13.37 -9.51 -0.42
CA ILE A 288 -14.05 -8.23 -0.68
C ILE A 288 -15.22 -8.05 0.29
N ASP A 289 -16.05 -9.07 0.44
CA ASP A 289 -17.22 -9.02 1.33
C ASP A 289 -16.80 -8.87 2.80
N GLN A 290 -15.73 -9.53 3.22
CA GLN A 290 -15.15 -9.35 4.55
C GLN A 290 -14.60 -7.94 4.74
N ALA A 291 -13.87 -7.38 3.76
CA ALA A 291 -13.35 -6.02 3.87
C ALA A 291 -14.49 -5.00 4.02
N LEU A 292 -15.58 -5.16 3.27
CA LEU A 292 -16.79 -4.33 3.41
C LEU A 292 -17.46 -4.54 4.77
N GLY A 293 -17.54 -5.78 5.23
CA GLY A 293 -18.07 -6.10 6.55
C GLY A 293 -17.26 -5.50 7.70
N ALA A 294 -16.01 -5.11 7.50
CA ALA A 294 -15.22 -4.41 8.52
C ALA A 294 -15.77 -3.01 8.84
N LEU A 295 -16.46 -2.36 7.88
CA LEU A 295 -17.07 -1.04 8.08
C LEU A 295 -18.22 -1.06 9.12
N GLU A 296 -18.86 -2.22 9.24
CA GLU A 296 -19.98 -2.46 10.16
C GLU A 296 -19.50 -2.85 11.57
N VAL A 297 -18.25 -3.28 11.73
CA VAL A 297 -17.69 -3.64 13.03
C VAL A 297 -17.38 -2.38 13.82
N LYS A 298 -18.15 -2.13 14.88
CA LYS A 298 -17.86 -1.08 15.86
C LYS A 298 -17.06 -1.66 17.03
N LEU A 299 -15.93 -1.03 17.31
CA LEU A 299 -15.06 -1.34 18.45
C LEU A 299 -15.30 -0.28 19.54
N SER A 300 -15.52 -0.71 20.77
CA SER A 300 -15.54 0.21 21.92
C SER A 300 -14.13 0.69 22.26
N GLU A 301 -14.01 1.73 23.08
CA GLU A 301 -12.71 2.22 23.57
C GLU A 301 -11.96 1.13 24.33
N GLU A 302 -12.67 0.34 25.14
CA GLU A 302 -12.09 -0.79 25.88
C GLU A 302 -11.62 -1.91 24.95
N GLU A 303 -12.36 -2.19 23.87
CA GLU A 303 -11.96 -3.19 22.88
C GLU A 303 -10.73 -2.73 22.08
N VAL A 304 -10.66 -1.44 21.73
CA VAL A 304 -9.46 -0.85 21.09
C VAL A 304 -8.27 -0.95 22.05
N GLN A 305 -8.42 -0.52 23.31
CA GLN A 305 -7.37 -0.63 24.32
C GLN A 305 -6.94 -2.09 24.53
N TYR A 306 -7.90 -3.01 24.56
CA TYR A 306 -7.63 -4.43 24.66
C TYR A 306 -6.82 -4.96 23.47
N LEU A 307 -7.11 -4.57 22.23
CA LEU A 307 -6.28 -4.98 21.09
C LEU A 307 -4.85 -4.41 21.17
N GLU A 308 -4.70 -3.23 21.78
CA GLU A 308 -3.48 -2.44 21.79
C GLU A 308 -2.52 -2.73 22.96
N GLU A 309 -3.03 -3.16 24.11
CA GLU A 309 -2.29 -3.22 25.39
C GLU A 309 -1.03 -4.09 25.35
N MET A 310 -1.03 -5.16 24.55
CA MET A 310 0.09 -6.09 24.45
C MET A 310 1.19 -5.61 23.49
N TYR A 311 0.99 -4.45 22.84
CA TYR A 311 1.98 -3.94 21.89
C TYR A 311 3.29 -3.58 22.58
N VAL A 312 4.38 -4.07 22.02
CA VAL A 312 5.75 -3.71 22.41
C VAL A 312 6.37 -2.93 21.26
N PRO A 313 6.99 -1.76 21.53
CA PRO A 313 7.65 -0.97 20.50
C PRO A 313 8.64 -1.78 19.67
N LYS A 314 8.62 -1.56 18.37
CA LYS A 314 9.52 -2.19 17.40
C LYS A 314 10.53 -1.18 16.89
N LEU A 315 11.61 -1.67 16.31
CA LEU A 315 12.50 -0.81 15.54
C LEU A 315 11.73 -0.26 14.33
N PRO A 316 11.83 1.05 14.04
CA PRO A 316 11.34 1.60 12.79
C PRO A 316 11.93 0.82 11.62
N MET A 317 11.08 0.44 10.67
CA MET A 317 11.54 -0.27 9.47
C MET A 317 12.42 0.70 8.67
N PRO A 318 13.55 0.24 8.11
CA PRO A 318 14.52 1.10 7.44
C PRO A 318 14.07 1.45 6.02
N PHE A 319 12.93 2.14 5.91
CA PHE A 319 12.44 2.70 4.65
C PHE A 319 12.93 4.15 4.52
#